data_AF-A0A7W1CPL9-F1
#
_entry.id   AF-A0A7W1CPL9-F1
#
_cell.length_a   1.000
_cell.length_b   1.000
_cell.length_c   1.000
_cell.angle_alpha   90.00
_cell.angle_beta   90.00
_cell.angle_gamma   90.00
#
_symmetry.space_group_name_H-M   'P 1'
#
loop_
_entity.id
_entity.type
_entity.pdbx_description
1 polymer ?
#
loop_
_entity_poly.entity_id
_entity_poly.type
_entity_poly.pdbx_seq_one_letter_code
_entity_poly.pdbx_strand_id
1 'polypeptide(L)'
;HLDYSLPYRTLLSGRGLSIPYLGEKVLDALVGLLVRLHLAGFFWGDCSLSNVLFRRDAGELSAYIIDVETSERYEKLTDGQRQLDLDIASENVAGGLLDLQIGGRLVEDIDPWEVAANIESRYRDLWNEVTRDEEFGAGELWRAEERLRRLHEMGFDVGEMEVFADEEGRHVRLVPRVVESGYHQERLMALTGLWAGENQARRLLADIRSFGAELQTGGGGALPPENITAVRWLDQRFEPVIGAIPPALLGKLQAAEIYHQLLEHRWFLCEREGRDVGLEEALQSYIPDILAPVRSEQVRLPEPTGELFLPELG
;
A
#
# COMPACT_ATOMS: atom_id res chain seq x y z
N HIS A 1 6.93 -9.81 -13.92
CA HIS A 1 6.22 -10.81 -13.11
C HIS A 1 6.11 -10.22 -11.71
N LEU A 2 4.89 -9.90 -11.25
CA LEU A 2 4.68 -9.27 -9.95
C LEU A 2 4.29 -10.39 -8.98
N ASP A 3 5.27 -10.91 -8.24
CA ASP A 3 5.03 -12.03 -7.33
C ASP A 3 4.03 -11.63 -6.25
N TYR A 4 3.13 -12.55 -5.86
CA TYR A 4 2.07 -12.32 -4.87
C TYR A 4 0.98 -11.29 -5.28
N SER A 5 0.81 -11.05 -6.58
CA SER A 5 -0.34 -10.33 -7.13
C SER A 5 -1.48 -11.28 -7.52
N LEU A 6 -2.72 -10.84 -7.34
CA LEU A 6 -3.92 -11.61 -7.67
C LEU A 6 -4.80 -10.81 -8.67
N PRO A 7 -5.30 -11.47 -9.73
CA PRO A 7 -6.36 -10.90 -10.55
C PRO A 7 -7.62 -10.64 -9.71
N TYR A 8 -8.38 -9.59 -10.04
CA TYR A 8 -9.58 -9.20 -9.29
C TYR A 8 -10.59 -10.34 -9.11
N ARG A 9 -10.75 -11.21 -10.13
CA ARG A 9 -11.64 -12.37 -10.06
C ARG A 9 -11.21 -13.38 -9.00
N THR A 10 -9.91 -13.60 -8.84
CA THR A 10 -9.39 -14.51 -7.81
C THR A 10 -9.63 -13.92 -6.43
N LEU A 11 -9.36 -12.62 -6.27
CA LEU A 11 -9.56 -11.88 -5.02
C LEU A 11 -11.03 -11.85 -4.59
N LEU A 12 -11.94 -11.53 -5.51
CA LEU A 12 -13.37 -11.35 -5.24
C LEU A 12 -14.18 -12.65 -5.29
N SER A 13 -13.58 -13.78 -5.69
CA SER A 13 -14.30 -15.06 -5.84
C SER A 13 -14.58 -15.80 -4.52
N GLY A 14 -14.18 -15.25 -3.37
CA GLY A 14 -14.27 -15.91 -2.06
C GLY A 14 -13.42 -17.19 -1.94
N ARG A 15 -12.62 -17.54 -2.95
CA ARG A 15 -11.73 -18.72 -2.95
C ARG A 15 -10.49 -18.46 -2.10
N GLY A 16 -10.67 -18.42 -0.79
CA GLY A 16 -9.60 -18.70 0.17
C GLY A 16 -9.17 -17.54 1.07
N LEU A 17 -9.55 -16.29 0.78
CA LEU A 17 -9.18 -15.09 1.53
C LEU A 17 -10.43 -14.41 2.10
N SER A 18 -10.49 -14.25 3.42
CA SER A 18 -11.50 -13.45 4.10
C SER A 18 -10.87 -12.11 4.44
N ILE A 19 -11.01 -11.12 3.56
CA ILE A 19 -10.64 -9.74 3.84
C ILE A 19 -11.91 -9.03 4.34
N PRO A 20 -11.94 -8.54 5.59
CA PRO A 20 -13.06 -7.71 6.05
C PRO A 20 -13.24 -6.50 5.12
N TYR A 21 -14.49 -6.20 4.77
CA TYR A 21 -14.81 -5.04 3.92
C TYR A 21 -14.07 -5.04 2.57
N LEU A 22 -13.90 -6.22 1.96
CA LEU A 22 -13.14 -6.39 0.71
C LEU A 22 -13.60 -5.45 -0.41
N GLY A 23 -14.91 -5.21 -0.54
CA GLY A 23 -15.46 -4.26 -1.52
C GLY A 23 -14.90 -2.85 -1.35
N GLU A 24 -14.85 -2.36 -0.11
CA GLU A 24 -14.28 -1.04 0.21
C GLU A 24 -12.79 -0.98 -0.07
N LYS A 25 -12.03 -2.02 0.32
CA LYS A 25 -10.58 -2.05 0.07
C LYS A 25 -10.23 -2.10 -1.42
N VAL A 26 -11.02 -2.82 -2.22
CA VAL A 26 -10.85 -2.83 -3.70
C VAL A 26 -11.15 -1.46 -4.28
N LEU A 27 -12.21 -0.81 -3.79
CA LEU A 27 -12.59 0.53 -4.19
C LEU A 27 -11.49 1.55 -3.86
N ASP A 28 -10.98 1.54 -2.63
CA ASP A 28 -9.90 2.45 -2.19
C ASP A 28 -8.62 2.25 -2.99
N ALA A 29 -8.24 0.99 -3.26
CA ALA A 29 -7.09 0.68 -4.09
C ALA A 29 -7.24 1.22 -5.52
N LEU A 30 -8.42 1.05 -6.14
CA LEU A 30 -8.72 1.52 -7.49
C LEU A 30 -8.74 3.06 -7.57
N VAL A 31 -9.44 3.71 -6.64
CA VAL A 31 -9.48 5.17 -6.53
C VAL A 31 -8.08 5.72 -6.30
N GLY A 32 -7.31 5.04 -5.45
CA GLY A 32 -5.88 5.23 -5.22
C GLY A 32 -5.07 5.32 -6.51
N LEU A 33 -5.24 4.31 -7.37
CA LEU A 33 -4.59 4.22 -8.67
C LEU A 33 -5.02 5.36 -9.60
N LEU A 34 -6.32 5.64 -9.72
CA LEU A 34 -6.85 6.69 -10.59
C LEU A 34 -6.29 8.07 -10.23
N VAL A 35 -6.30 8.45 -8.94
CA VAL A 35 -5.75 9.74 -8.50
C VAL A 35 -4.26 9.85 -8.84
N ARG A 36 -3.47 8.78 -8.64
CA ARG A 36 -2.04 8.78 -9.01
C ARG A 36 -1.81 8.97 -10.51
N LEU A 37 -2.55 8.24 -11.35
CA LEU A 37 -2.47 8.40 -12.81
C LEU A 37 -2.82 9.83 -13.22
N HIS A 38 -3.91 10.37 -12.70
CA HIS A 38 -4.37 11.70 -13.04
C HIS A 38 -3.41 12.82 -12.57
N LEU A 39 -2.76 12.65 -11.40
CA LEU A 39 -1.72 13.57 -10.92
C LEU A 39 -0.47 13.54 -11.80
N ALA A 40 -0.16 12.39 -12.41
CA ALA A 40 0.92 12.24 -13.39
C ALA A 40 0.55 12.73 -14.82
N GLY A 41 -0.66 13.28 -15.01
CA GLY A 41 -1.14 13.73 -16.31
C GLY A 41 -1.57 12.59 -17.25
N PHE A 42 -1.85 11.40 -16.69
CA PHE A 42 -2.13 10.19 -17.45
C PHE A 42 -3.63 9.89 -17.49
N PHE A 43 -4.22 10.00 -18.67
CA PHE A 43 -5.60 9.59 -18.96
C PHE A 43 -5.59 8.09 -19.33
N TRP A 44 -6.44 7.29 -18.70
CA TRP A 44 -6.42 5.84 -18.86
C TRP A 44 -7.29 5.39 -20.05
N GLY A 45 -8.53 5.86 -20.14
CA GLY A 45 -9.44 5.58 -21.26
C GLY A 45 -10.06 4.17 -21.27
N ASP A 46 -9.60 3.23 -20.43
CA ASP A 46 -10.22 1.91 -20.24
C ASP A 46 -10.08 1.42 -18.78
N CYS A 47 -10.58 2.24 -17.85
CA CYS A 47 -10.59 1.94 -16.43
C CYS A 47 -11.45 0.70 -16.13
N SER A 48 -10.84 -0.47 -15.93
CA SER A 48 -11.57 -1.71 -15.66
C SER A 48 -10.87 -2.58 -14.61
N LEU A 49 -11.63 -3.33 -13.82
CA LEU A 49 -11.05 -4.28 -12.85
C LEU A 49 -10.23 -5.40 -13.52
N SER A 50 -10.56 -5.75 -14.76
CA SER A 50 -9.82 -6.72 -15.57
C SER A 50 -8.40 -6.25 -15.92
N ASN A 51 -8.21 -4.93 -16.04
CA ASN A 51 -6.92 -4.32 -16.37
C ASN A 51 -6.15 -3.89 -15.12
N VAL A 52 -6.54 -4.42 -13.95
CA VAL A 52 -5.90 -4.15 -12.65
C VAL A 52 -5.47 -5.43 -11.97
N LEU A 53 -4.21 -5.43 -11.51
CA LEU A 53 -3.72 -6.40 -10.54
C LEU A 53 -3.78 -5.81 -9.14
N PHE A 54 -4.30 -6.60 -8.22
CA PHE A 54 -4.30 -6.25 -6.80
C PHE A 54 -3.20 -7.03 -6.10
N ARG A 55 -2.47 -6.34 -5.24
CA ARG A 55 -1.50 -6.95 -4.33
C ARG A 55 -1.85 -6.52 -2.93
N ARG A 56 -1.84 -7.48 -2.00
CA ARG A 56 -1.94 -7.17 -0.58
C ARG A 56 -0.61 -6.61 -0.11
N ASP A 57 -0.68 -5.52 0.62
CA ASP A 57 0.49 -4.85 1.16
C ASP A 57 0.15 -4.26 2.53
N ALA A 58 0.71 -4.86 3.60
CA ALA A 58 0.55 -4.36 4.97
C ALA A 58 -0.90 -4.23 5.45
N GLY A 59 -1.77 -5.21 5.14
CA GLY A 59 -3.19 -5.19 5.51
C GLY A 59 -4.10 -4.39 4.56
N GLU A 60 -3.52 -3.64 3.63
CA GLU A 60 -4.22 -2.92 2.57
C GLU A 60 -4.12 -3.61 1.20
N LEU A 61 -4.89 -3.12 0.23
CA LEU A 61 -4.79 -3.50 -1.16
C LEU A 61 -4.15 -2.38 -1.98
N SER A 62 -3.15 -2.73 -2.76
CA SER A 62 -2.53 -1.86 -3.76
C SER A 62 -2.96 -2.30 -5.15
N ALA A 63 -3.41 -1.36 -5.97
CA ALA A 63 -3.81 -1.59 -7.36
C ALA A 63 -2.73 -1.15 -8.34
N TYR A 64 -2.49 -1.98 -9.35
CA TYR A 64 -1.54 -1.76 -10.43
C TYR A 64 -2.21 -1.97 -11.78
N ILE A 65 -2.07 -0.98 -12.67
CA ILE A 65 -2.51 -1.07 -14.05
C ILE A 65 -1.62 -2.04 -14.83
N ILE A 66 -2.23 -2.91 -15.64
CA ILE A 66 -1.51 -3.85 -16.52
C ILE A 66 -1.68 -3.56 -18.01
N ASP A 67 -2.72 -2.83 -18.37
CA ASP A 67 -3.01 -2.46 -19.75
C ASP A 67 -3.16 -0.94 -19.85
N VAL A 68 -2.41 -0.37 -20.79
CA VAL A 68 -2.31 1.07 -21.06
C VAL A 68 -2.48 1.37 -22.55
N GLU A 69 -3.00 0.44 -23.35
CA GLU A 69 -3.09 0.58 -24.81
C GLU A 69 -3.92 1.80 -25.25
N THR A 70 -4.98 2.14 -24.51
CA THR A 70 -5.87 3.27 -24.79
C THR A 70 -5.48 4.57 -24.07
N SER A 71 -4.34 4.56 -23.39
CA SER A 71 -3.94 5.67 -22.53
C SER A 71 -3.32 6.83 -23.30
N GLU A 72 -3.50 8.03 -22.76
CA GLU A 72 -2.93 9.26 -23.30
C GLU A 72 -2.23 10.05 -22.19
N ARG A 73 -1.06 10.62 -22.51
CA ARG A 73 -0.28 11.42 -21.55
C ARG A 73 -0.30 12.89 -21.91
N TYR A 74 -0.58 13.70 -20.90
CA TYR A 74 -0.65 15.15 -20.95
C TYR A 74 0.28 15.76 -19.89
N GLU A 75 0.55 17.06 -20.01
CA GLU A 75 1.25 17.81 -18.95
C GLU A 75 0.40 17.89 -17.68
N LYS A 76 -0.91 18.12 -17.85
CA LYS A 76 -1.92 18.09 -16.79
C LYS A 76 -3.25 17.70 -17.40
N LEU A 77 -3.98 16.78 -16.75
CA LEU A 77 -5.34 16.46 -17.17
C LEU A 77 -6.31 17.60 -16.82
N THR A 78 -7.22 17.85 -17.75
CA THR A 78 -8.40 18.68 -17.53
C THR A 78 -9.41 17.96 -16.63
N ASP A 79 -10.31 18.73 -16.01
CA ASP A 79 -11.37 18.17 -15.16
C ASP A 79 -12.30 17.24 -15.95
N GLY A 80 -12.56 17.56 -17.23
CA GLY A 80 -13.37 16.74 -18.12
C GLY A 80 -12.72 15.40 -18.48
N GLN A 81 -11.40 15.36 -18.67
CA GLN A 81 -10.67 14.10 -18.90
C GLN A 81 -10.74 13.20 -17.67
N ARG A 82 -10.55 13.77 -16.47
CA ARG A 82 -10.66 13.01 -15.23
C ARG A 82 -12.08 12.49 -15.01
N GLN A 83 -13.09 13.31 -15.28
CA GLN A 83 -14.49 12.89 -15.19
C GLN A 83 -14.80 11.73 -16.14
N LEU A 84 -14.31 11.78 -17.37
CA LEU A 84 -14.51 10.71 -18.35
C LEU A 84 -13.92 9.38 -17.85
N ASP A 85 -12.71 9.39 -17.27
CA ASP A 85 -12.13 8.18 -16.67
C ASP A 85 -12.95 7.64 -15.49
N LEU A 86 -13.59 8.51 -14.70
CA LEU A 86 -14.48 8.10 -13.60
C LEU A 86 -15.79 7.50 -14.10
N ASP A 87 -16.38 8.07 -15.15
CA ASP A 87 -17.60 7.56 -15.77
C ASP A 87 -17.34 6.15 -16.34
N ILE A 88 -16.24 5.99 -17.10
CA ILE A 88 -15.79 4.69 -17.63
C ILE A 88 -15.53 3.69 -16.50
N ALA A 89 -14.79 4.11 -15.46
CA ALA A 89 -14.50 3.25 -14.31
C ALA A 89 -15.77 2.75 -13.63
N SER A 90 -16.75 3.64 -13.43
CA SER A 90 -18.01 3.31 -12.76
C SER A 90 -18.81 2.27 -13.54
N GLU A 91 -18.94 2.44 -14.85
CA GLU A 91 -19.63 1.48 -15.73
C GLU A 91 -18.93 0.12 -15.78
N ASN A 92 -17.61 0.13 -16.02
CA ASN A 92 -16.82 -1.10 -16.17
C ASN A 92 -16.71 -1.89 -14.87
N VAL A 93 -16.53 -1.21 -13.73
CA VAL A 93 -16.48 -1.85 -12.40
C VAL A 93 -17.83 -2.47 -12.08
N ALA A 94 -18.94 -1.74 -12.27
CA ALA A 94 -20.29 -2.26 -12.06
C ALA A 94 -20.53 -3.52 -12.90
N GLY A 95 -20.23 -3.47 -14.21
CA GLY A 95 -20.36 -4.63 -15.11
C GLY A 95 -19.52 -5.82 -14.66
N GLY A 96 -18.24 -5.60 -14.33
CA GLY A 96 -17.34 -6.66 -13.88
C GLY A 96 -17.75 -7.31 -12.55
N LEU A 97 -18.35 -6.55 -11.64
CA LEU A 97 -18.89 -7.06 -10.37
C LEU A 97 -20.23 -7.80 -10.57
N LEU A 98 -21.12 -7.29 -11.42
CA LEU A 98 -22.38 -7.96 -11.78
C LEU A 98 -22.12 -9.32 -12.42
N ASP A 99 -21.14 -9.42 -13.32
CA ASP A 99 -20.74 -10.69 -13.94
C ASP A 99 -20.31 -11.73 -12.89
N LEU A 100 -19.56 -11.29 -11.86
CA LEU A 100 -19.17 -12.16 -10.75
C LEU A 100 -20.37 -12.57 -9.89
N GLN A 101 -21.31 -11.65 -9.67
CA GLN A 101 -22.53 -11.90 -8.90
C GLN A 101 -23.44 -12.92 -9.60
N ILE A 102 -23.72 -12.73 -10.89
CA ILE A 102 -24.50 -13.65 -11.73
C ILE A 102 -23.82 -15.02 -11.79
N GLY A 103 -22.48 -15.04 -11.84
CA GLY A 103 -21.70 -16.27 -11.81
C GLY A 103 -21.68 -17.01 -10.46
N GLY A 104 -22.30 -16.46 -9.40
CA GLY A 104 -22.28 -17.00 -8.04
C GLY A 104 -20.87 -17.03 -7.43
N ARG A 105 -20.02 -16.08 -7.85
CA ARG A 105 -18.61 -16.00 -7.43
C ARG A 105 -18.34 -14.79 -6.57
N LEU A 106 -19.14 -13.72 -6.65
CA LEU A 106 -18.95 -12.55 -5.82
C LEU A 106 -19.20 -12.88 -4.34
N VAL A 107 -18.34 -12.36 -3.46
CA VAL A 107 -18.56 -12.41 -2.01
C VAL A 107 -19.89 -11.74 -1.66
N GLU A 108 -20.69 -12.36 -0.79
CA GLU A 108 -22.08 -11.94 -0.51
C GLU A 108 -22.20 -10.50 0.02
N ASP A 109 -21.16 -9.98 0.68
CA ASP A 109 -21.15 -8.65 1.30
C ASP A 109 -20.77 -7.51 0.32
N ILE A 110 -20.65 -7.78 -0.98
CA ILE A 110 -20.30 -6.76 -1.99
C ILE A 110 -21.51 -6.45 -2.86
N ASP A 111 -21.99 -5.21 -2.79
CA ASP A 111 -22.99 -4.68 -3.73
C ASP A 111 -22.28 -4.00 -4.93
N PRO A 112 -22.44 -4.53 -6.17
CA PRO A 112 -21.86 -3.94 -7.38
C PRO A 112 -22.22 -2.46 -7.60
N TRP A 113 -23.46 -2.08 -7.29
CA TRP A 113 -23.95 -0.72 -7.51
C TRP A 113 -23.44 0.24 -6.46
N GLU A 114 -23.37 -0.20 -5.21
CA GLU A 114 -22.80 0.60 -4.13
C GLU A 114 -21.31 0.87 -4.38
N VAL A 115 -20.54 -0.15 -4.76
CA VAL A 115 -19.12 0.02 -5.07
C VAL A 115 -18.93 1.00 -6.23
N ALA A 116 -19.68 0.84 -7.32
CA ALA A 116 -19.56 1.72 -8.49
C ALA A 116 -19.99 3.17 -8.18
N ALA A 117 -21.10 3.36 -7.45
CA ALA A 117 -21.60 4.68 -7.08
C ALA A 117 -20.64 5.47 -6.17
N ASN A 118 -19.80 4.76 -5.41
CA ASN A 118 -18.85 5.39 -4.49
C ASN A 118 -17.48 5.71 -5.13
N ILE A 119 -17.18 5.27 -6.36
CA ILE A 119 -15.90 5.57 -7.03
C ILE A 119 -15.71 7.07 -7.14
N GLU A 120 -16.71 7.77 -7.66
CA GLU A 120 -16.61 9.20 -7.93
C GLU A 120 -16.48 10.02 -6.64
N SER A 121 -17.29 9.73 -5.62
CA SER A 121 -17.24 10.46 -4.34
C SER A 121 -15.89 10.29 -3.65
N ARG A 122 -15.44 9.04 -3.49
CA ARG A 122 -14.13 8.74 -2.87
C ARG A 122 -12.97 9.33 -3.68
N TYR A 123 -13.05 9.29 -5.01
CA TYR A 123 -12.06 9.94 -5.87
C TYR A 123 -12.01 11.45 -5.63
N ARG A 124 -13.15 12.14 -5.60
CA ARG A 124 -13.19 13.59 -5.37
C ARG A 124 -12.65 13.94 -4.00
N ASP A 125 -13.04 13.20 -2.96
CA ASP A 125 -12.57 13.42 -1.59
C ASP A 125 -11.04 13.32 -1.52
N LEU A 126 -10.49 12.26 -2.10
CA LEU A 126 -9.05 12.01 -2.12
C LEU A 126 -8.29 13.00 -3.00
N TRP A 127 -8.81 13.30 -4.20
CA TRP A 127 -8.24 14.29 -5.10
C TRP A 127 -8.17 15.66 -4.43
N ASN A 128 -9.24 16.08 -3.75
CA ASN A 128 -9.27 17.33 -3.02
C ASN A 128 -8.25 17.32 -1.87
N GLU A 129 -8.17 16.25 -1.08
CA GLU A 129 -7.21 16.16 0.03
C GLU A 129 -5.75 16.23 -0.45
N VAL A 130 -5.44 15.67 -1.61
CA VAL A 130 -4.08 15.67 -2.18
C VAL A 130 -3.76 16.98 -2.91
N THR A 131 -4.74 17.60 -3.58
CA THR A 131 -4.49 18.81 -4.41
C THR A 131 -4.77 20.13 -3.71
N ARG A 132 -5.43 20.12 -2.55
CA ARG A 132 -5.75 21.34 -1.80
C ARG A 132 -4.49 21.95 -1.21
N ASP A 133 -4.29 23.23 -1.51
CA ASP A 133 -3.33 24.07 -0.83
C ASP A 133 -3.84 24.42 0.57
N GLU A 134 -3.08 24.10 1.61
CA GLU A 134 -3.40 24.45 2.99
C GLU A 134 -2.18 25.05 3.67
N GLU A 135 -2.37 26.23 4.27
CA GLU A 135 -1.34 26.96 5.02
C GLU A 135 -1.59 26.75 6.52
N PHE A 136 -0.53 26.38 7.23
CA PHE A 136 -0.56 26.13 8.67
C PHE A 136 0.20 27.22 9.40
N GLY A 137 -0.28 27.62 10.58
CA GLY A 137 0.56 28.38 11.51
C GLY A 137 1.70 27.52 12.07
N ALA A 138 2.80 28.14 12.49
CA ALA A 138 3.95 27.44 13.09
C ALA A 138 3.62 26.55 14.31
N GLY A 139 2.48 26.78 14.97
CA GLY A 139 1.97 25.97 16.09
C GLY A 139 0.96 24.89 15.69
N GLU A 140 0.66 24.73 14.40
CA GLU A 140 -0.38 23.83 13.88
C GLU A 140 0.17 22.56 13.22
N LEU A 141 1.39 22.14 13.60
CA LEU A 141 2.00 20.88 13.14
C LEU A 141 1.09 19.66 13.35
N TRP A 142 0.21 19.69 14.36
CA TRP A 142 -0.79 18.65 14.58
C TRP A 142 -1.82 18.52 13.43
N ARG A 143 -2.15 19.60 12.73
CA ARG A 143 -3.05 19.57 11.55
C ARG A 143 -2.38 18.90 10.35
N ALA A 144 -1.06 19.03 10.24
CA ALA A 144 -0.25 18.32 9.26
C ALA A 144 -0.28 16.81 9.49
N GLU A 145 -0.07 16.39 10.74
CA GLU A 145 -0.13 14.98 11.14
C GLU A 145 -1.53 14.39 10.95
N GLU A 146 -2.58 15.17 11.24
CA GLU A 146 -3.96 14.76 11.00
C GLU A 146 -4.26 14.59 9.50
N ARG A 147 -3.78 15.51 8.66
CA ARG A 147 -3.88 15.41 7.21
C ARG A 147 -3.15 14.18 6.66
N LEU A 148 -1.92 13.93 7.12
CA LEU A 148 -1.18 12.71 6.78
C LEU A 148 -1.94 11.45 7.20
N ARG A 149 -2.53 11.45 8.40
CA ARG A 149 -3.34 10.32 8.87
C ARG A 149 -4.55 10.08 7.98
N ARG A 150 -5.31 11.13 7.60
CA ARG A 150 -6.44 11.02 6.68
C ARG A 150 -6.04 10.49 5.32
N LEU A 151 -4.92 10.97 4.77
CA LEU A 151 -4.39 10.46 3.49
C LEU A 151 -3.99 8.98 3.59
N HIS A 152 -3.38 8.56 4.69
CA HIS A 152 -3.10 7.14 4.95
C HIS A 152 -4.37 6.30 5.12
N GLU A 153 -5.39 6.80 5.83
CA GLU A 153 -6.69 6.14 6.00
C GLU A 153 -7.41 5.94 4.65
N MET A 154 -7.17 6.83 3.68
CA MET A 154 -7.67 6.70 2.30
C MET A 154 -6.75 5.88 1.38
N GLY A 155 -5.76 5.17 1.94
CA GLY A 155 -4.84 4.31 1.19
C GLY A 155 -3.82 5.05 0.31
N PHE A 156 -3.63 6.36 0.55
CA PHE A 156 -2.62 7.15 -0.15
C PHE A 156 -1.31 7.18 0.61
N ASP A 157 -0.23 6.81 -0.09
CA ASP A 157 1.11 6.94 0.45
C ASP A 157 1.68 8.32 0.06
N VAL A 158 1.70 9.25 1.02
CA VAL A 158 2.32 10.57 0.86
C VAL A 158 3.75 10.44 1.32
N GLY A 159 4.63 10.05 0.40
CA GLY A 159 5.96 9.64 0.77
C GLY A 159 6.81 10.74 1.41
N GLU A 160 6.60 12.02 1.07
CA GLU A 160 7.28 13.17 1.71
C GLU A 160 6.43 14.45 1.66
N MET A 161 6.54 15.32 2.68
CA MET A 161 5.94 16.66 2.67
C MET A 161 7.03 17.71 2.42
N GLU A 162 6.82 18.59 1.45
CA GLU A 162 7.64 19.81 1.36
C GLU A 162 7.08 20.88 2.27
N VAL A 163 7.90 21.27 3.25
CA VAL A 163 7.63 22.34 4.21
C VAL A 163 8.18 23.64 3.63
N PHE A 164 7.30 24.53 3.18
CA PHE A 164 7.70 25.89 2.84
C PHE A 164 7.36 26.80 4.02
N ALA A 165 8.38 27.36 4.66
CA ALA A 165 8.22 28.40 5.67
C ALA A 165 8.29 29.78 5.00
N ASP A 166 7.40 30.70 5.36
CA ASP A 166 7.52 32.11 4.97
C ASP A 166 8.78 32.76 5.59
N GLU A 167 9.18 33.95 5.12
CA GLU A 167 10.41 34.64 5.56
C GLU A 167 10.47 34.89 7.08
N GLU A 168 9.32 34.83 7.76
CA GLU A 168 9.18 35.05 9.21
C GLU A 168 8.91 33.74 9.99
N GLY A 169 8.86 32.59 9.32
CA GLY A 169 8.64 31.25 9.90
C GLY A 169 7.28 31.05 10.57
N ARG A 170 6.30 31.90 10.25
CA ARG A 170 4.94 31.90 10.83
C ARG A 170 3.98 31.00 10.09
N HIS A 171 4.17 30.84 8.78
CA HIS A 171 3.32 30.03 7.93
C HIS A 171 4.11 28.91 7.31
N VAL A 172 3.61 27.69 7.48
CA VAL A 172 4.13 26.46 6.88
C VAL A 172 3.13 26.00 5.83
N ARG A 173 3.53 25.98 4.56
CA ARG A 173 2.76 25.29 3.49
C ARG A 173 3.28 23.88 3.38
N LEU A 174 2.36 22.90 3.39
CA LEU A 174 2.70 21.51 3.15
C LEU A 174 2.13 21.08 1.81
N VAL A 175 3.03 20.71 0.90
CA VAL A 175 2.65 20.10 -0.36
C VAL A 175 2.90 18.60 -0.22
N PRO A 176 1.85 17.76 -0.24
CA PRO A 176 2.05 16.32 -0.29
C PRO A 176 2.78 15.99 -1.59
N ARG A 177 3.99 15.46 -1.52
CA ARG A 177 4.63 14.85 -2.69
C ARG A 177 3.99 13.49 -2.87
N VAL A 178 3.23 13.34 -3.96
CA VAL A 178 2.94 12.02 -4.51
C VAL A 178 4.27 11.47 -4.97
N VAL A 179 4.79 10.51 -4.24
CA VAL A 179 6.05 9.90 -4.63
C VAL A 179 5.75 8.78 -5.62
N GLU A 180 6.65 8.59 -6.58
CA GLU A 180 6.49 7.54 -7.59
C GLU A 180 6.26 6.19 -6.92
N SER A 181 5.38 5.38 -7.52
CA SER A 181 5.15 4.00 -7.05
C SER A 181 6.48 3.27 -6.97
N GLY A 182 6.85 2.78 -5.78
CA GLY A 182 8.12 2.08 -5.56
C GLY A 182 9.17 2.91 -4.83
N TYR A 183 8.94 4.17 -4.49
CA TYR A 183 9.95 5.00 -3.80
C TYR A 183 10.44 4.40 -2.48
N HIS A 184 9.51 4.01 -1.60
CA HIS A 184 9.90 3.40 -0.33
C HIS A 184 10.51 2.02 -0.57
N GLN A 185 10.05 1.27 -1.58
CA GLN A 185 10.64 -0.01 -1.97
C GLN A 185 12.11 0.15 -2.40
N GLU A 186 12.38 1.08 -3.33
CA GLU A 186 13.73 1.38 -3.82
C GLU A 186 14.63 1.88 -2.70
N ARG A 187 14.12 2.76 -1.84
CA ARG A 187 14.88 3.28 -0.70
C ARG A 187 15.20 2.19 0.31
N LEU A 188 14.23 1.34 0.68
CA LEU A 188 14.47 0.21 1.59
C LEU A 188 15.47 -0.76 0.98
N MET A 189 15.30 -1.09 -0.31
CA MET A 189 16.20 -1.96 -1.06
C MET A 189 17.63 -1.40 -1.07
N ALA A 190 17.80 -0.10 -1.33
CA ALA A 190 19.10 0.55 -1.33
C ALA A 190 19.78 0.53 0.05
N LEU A 191 19.01 0.65 1.13
CA LEU A 191 19.52 0.71 2.50
C LEU A 191 19.77 -0.68 3.12
N THR A 192 18.98 -1.69 2.77
CA THR A 192 18.94 -2.99 3.48
C THR A 192 19.05 -4.21 2.57
N GLY A 193 18.82 -4.06 1.26
CA GLY A 193 18.67 -5.18 0.33
C GLY A 193 17.34 -5.94 0.45
N LEU A 194 16.43 -5.51 1.33
CA LEU A 194 15.11 -6.13 1.47
C LEU A 194 14.18 -5.67 0.37
N TRP A 195 13.46 -6.62 -0.22
CA TRP A 195 12.30 -6.34 -1.06
C TRP A 195 11.03 -6.46 -0.22
N ALA A 196 10.17 -5.44 -0.31
CA ALA A 196 8.91 -5.35 0.40
C ALA A 196 7.87 -4.65 -0.49
N GLY A 197 6.58 -4.74 -0.14
CA GLY A 197 5.58 -3.81 -0.69
C GLY A 197 5.86 -2.36 -0.28
N GLU A 198 5.16 -1.40 -0.88
CA GLU A 198 5.37 0.04 -0.62
C GLU A 198 5.05 0.38 0.84
N ASN A 199 3.88 -0.05 1.33
CA ASN A 199 3.43 0.21 2.69
C ASN A 199 4.29 -0.55 3.71
N GLN A 200 4.64 -1.80 3.42
CA GLN A 200 5.63 -2.53 4.23
C GLN A 200 6.95 -1.76 4.27
N ALA A 201 7.48 -1.32 3.13
CA ALA A 201 8.76 -0.64 3.06
C ALA A 201 8.75 0.67 3.85
N ARG A 202 7.68 1.46 3.76
CA ARG A 202 7.48 2.66 4.57
C ARG A 202 7.48 2.33 6.07
N ARG A 203 6.76 1.29 6.48
CA ARG A 203 6.69 0.87 7.89
C ARG A 203 8.06 0.44 8.42
N LEU A 204 8.81 -0.33 7.63
CA LEU A 204 10.17 -0.78 7.96
C LEU A 204 11.13 0.42 8.02
N LEU A 205 11.07 1.36 7.07
CA LEU A 205 11.85 2.60 7.09
C LEU A 205 11.53 3.46 8.33
N ALA A 206 10.27 3.48 8.77
CA ALA A 206 9.90 4.15 10.02
C ALA A 206 10.53 3.46 11.24
N ASP A 207 10.51 2.13 11.31
CA ASP A 207 11.15 1.38 12.40
C ASP A 207 12.68 1.56 12.42
N ILE A 208 13.34 1.64 11.24
CA ILE A 208 14.76 1.99 11.10
C ILE A 208 15.05 3.37 11.71
N ARG A 209 14.21 4.38 11.43
CA ARG A 209 14.37 5.73 12.01
C ARG A 209 14.20 5.71 13.52
N SER A 210 13.17 5.03 14.02
CA SER A 210 12.94 4.87 15.46
C SER A 210 14.12 4.18 16.15
N PHE A 211 14.65 3.10 15.56
CA PHE A 211 15.84 2.41 16.04
C PHE A 211 17.08 3.33 16.07
N GLY A 212 17.26 4.18 15.05
CA GLY A 212 18.31 5.20 15.06
C GLY A 212 18.20 6.17 16.23
N ALA A 213 17.00 6.67 16.51
CA ALA A 213 16.74 7.56 17.65
C ALA A 213 17.02 6.88 19.01
N GLU A 214 16.70 5.59 19.13
CA GLU A 214 17.05 4.79 20.31
C GLU A 214 18.57 4.64 20.49
N LEU A 215 19.30 4.33 19.41
CA LEU A 215 20.77 4.24 19.43
C LEU A 215 21.42 5.55 19.86
N GLN A 216 20.89 6.69 19.40
CA GLN A 216 21.36 8.01 19.79
C GLN A 216 21.18 8.25 21.30
N THR A 217 20.02 7.90 21.83
CA THR A 217 19.68 8.12 23.24
C THR A 217 20.49 7.21 24.18
N GLY A 218 20.71 5.94 23.79
CA GLY A 218 21.45 4.97 24.59
C GLY A 218 22.98 5.09 24.52
N GLY A 219 23.51 5.65 23.42
CA GLY A 219 24.96 5.68 23.14
C GLY A 219 25.66 7.00 23.47
N GLY A 220 24.93 8.07 23.79
CA GLY A 220 25.50 9.40 24.10
C GLY A 220 26.30 10.05 22.97
N GLY A 221 26.19 9.52 21.74
CA GLY A 221 26.97 9.93 20.56
C GLY A 221 26.09 10.48 19.43
N ALA A 222 26.75 10.96 18.37
CA ALA A 222 26.07 11.39 17.15
C ALA A 222 25.33 10.21 16.49
N LEU A 223 24.16 10.49 15.90
CA LEU A 223 23.39 9.51 15.14
C LEU A 223 24.23 8.95 13.99
N PRO A 224 24.40 7.62 13.87
CA PRO A 224 25.10 7.04 12.74
C PRO A 224 24.41 7.39 11.41
N PRO A 225 25.16 7.45 10.30
CA PRO A 225 24.60 7.55 8.96
C PRO A 225 23.46 6.54 8.74
N GLU A 226 22.43 6.95 7.98
CA GLU A 226 21.18 6.18 7.78
C GLU A 226 21.44 4.76 7.29
N ASN A 227 22.38 4.57 6.34
CA ASN A 227 22.76 3.25 5.84
C ASN A 227 23.36 2.35 6.93
N ILE A 228 24.17 2.89 7.85
CA ILE A 228 24.72 2.13 8.97
C ILE A 228 23.62 1.76 9.96
N THR A 229 22.71 2.69 10.23
CA THR A 229 21.54 2.46 11.07
C THR A 229 20.65 1.36 10.50
N ALA A 230 20.40 1.38 9.19
CA ALA A 230 19.60 0.37 8.49
C ALA A 230 20.24 -1.04 8.54
N VAL A 231 21.55 -1.15 8.30
CA VAL A 231 22.27 -2.43 8.39
C VAL A 231 22.25 -2.97 9.82
N ARG A 232 22.43 -2.12 10.83
CA ARG A 232 22.34 -2.54 12.24
C ARG A 232 20.93 -2.95 12.63
N TRP A 233 19.92 -2.25 12.14
CA TRP A 233 18.52 -2.62 12.35
C TRP A 233 18.21 -3.99 11.74
N LEU A 234 18.75 -4.26 10.54
CA LEU A 234 18.59 -5.55 9.87
C LEU A 234 19.14 -6.69 10.73
N ASP A 235 20.38 -6.56 11.20
CA ASP A 235 21.09 -7.55 12.03
C ASP A 235 20.48 -7.72 13.44
N GLN A 236 20.03 -6.63 14.06
CA GLN A 236 19.63 -6.65 15.48
C GLN A 236 18.13 -6.81 15.71
N ARG A 237 17.28 -6.49 14.73
CA ARG A 237 15.82 -6.61 14.86
C ARG A 237 15.20 -7.51 13.81
N PHE A 238 15.45 -7.24 12.54
CA PHE A 238 14.76 -7.93 11.46
C PHE A 238 15.18 -9.41 11.35
N GLU A 239 16.46 -9.70 11.20
CA GLU A 239 16.98 -11.07 11.03
C GLU A 239 16.70 -11.97 12.24
N PRO A 240 16.85 -11.54 13.50
CA PRO A 240 16.50 -12.35 14.66
C PRO A 240 15.01 -12.71 14.72
N VAL A 241 14.13 -11.76 14.39
CA VAL A 241 12.69 -12.00 14.32
C VAL A 241 12.36 -13.06 13.27
N ILE A 242 12.88 -12.90 12.05
CA ILE A 242 12.61 -13.84 10.96
C ILE A 242 13.25 -15.22 11.23
N GLY A 243 14.44 -15.25 11.80
CA GLY A 243 15.16 -16.47 12.17
C GLY A 243 14.49 -17.27 13.30
N ALA A 244 13.68 -16.61 14.14
CA ALA A 244 12.92 -17.26 15.21
C ALA A 244 11.60 -17.91 14.71
N ILE A 245 11.20 -17.67 13.46
CA ILE A 245 9.98 -18.26 12.89
C ILE A 245 10.18 -19.76 12.63
N PRO A 246 9.25 -20.63 13.06
CA PRO A 246 9.32 -22.05 12.77
C PRO A 246 9.44 -22.34 11.25
N PRO A 247 10.33 -23.25 10.81
CA PRO A 247 10.53 -23.59 9.39
C PRO A 247 9.25 -23.99 8.63
N ALA A 248 8.27 -24.58 9.32
CA ALA A 248 6.99 -24.96 8.73
C ALA A 248 6.06 -23.78 8.40
N LEU A 249 6.32 -22.60 8.99
CA LEU A 249 5.57 -21.36 8.76
C LEU A 249 6.31 -20.40 7.83
N LEU A 250 7.63 -20.55 7.71
CA LEU A 250 8.46 -19.84 6.73
C LEU A 250 7.94 -20.10 5.30
N GLY A 251 7.71 -19.03 4.54
CA GLY A 251 7.18 -19.11 3.17
C GLY A 251 5.65 -19.08 3.05
N LYS A 252 4.90 -19.08 4.17
CA LYS A 252 3.46 -18.76 4.12
C LYS A 252 3.21 -17.32 3.68
N LEU A 253 4.06 -16.41 4.15
CA LEU A 253 4.08 -14.97 3.88
C LEU A 253 5.51 -14.53 3.58
N GLN A 254 5.66 -13.37 2.92
CA GLN A 254 6.96 -12.73 2.73
C GLN A 254 7.53 -12.26 4.08
N ALA A 255 8.86 -12.26 4.23
CA ALA A 255 9.51 -11.85 5.48
C ALA A 255 9.14 -10.41 5.90
N ALA A 256 9.08 -9.49 4.93
CA ALA A 256 8.66 -8.10 5.17
C ALA A 256 7.21 -8.00 5.69
N GLU A 257 6.29 -8.80 5.14
CA GLU A 257 4.89 -8.88 5.60
C GLU A 257 4.81 -9.45 7.02
N ILE A 258 5.60 -10.47 7.35
CA ILE A 258 5.63 -11.02 8.71
C ILE A 258 6.13 -9.98 9.72
N TYR A 259 7.23 -9.29 9.40
CA TYR A 259 7.78 -8.26 10.28
C TYR A 259 6.80 -7.08 10.44
N HIS A 260 6.13 -6.67 9.35
CA HIS A 260 5.07 -5.66 9.41
C HIS A 260 3.94 -6.06 10.36
N GLN A 261 3.37 -7.27 10.19
CA GLN A 261 2.28 -7.74 11.04
C GLN A 261 2.71 -7.88 12.51
N LEU A 262 3.97 -8.23 12.77
CA LEU A 262 4.51 -8.25 14.13
C LEU A 262 4.54 -6.85 14.75
N LEU A 263 4.95 -5.83 14.01
CA LEU A 263 4.96 -4.44 14.51
C LEU A 263 3.55 -3.95 14.84
N GLU A 264 2.56 -4.31 14.02
CA GLU A 264 1.14 -4.01 14.26
C GLU A 264 0.61 -4.75 15.49
N HIS A 265 0.90 -6.05 15.61
CA HIS A 265 0.53 -6.86 16.77
C HIS A 265 1.13 -6.31 18.06
N ARG A 266 2.41 -5.92 18.03
CA ARG A 266 3.09 -5.28 19.16
C ARG A 266 2.36 -4.02 19.60
N TRP A 267 2.00 -3.15 18.66
CA TRP A 267 1.24 -1.93 18.98
C TRP A 267 -0.10 -2.25 19.66
N PHE A 268 -0.84 -3.23 19.13
CA PHE A 268 -2.09 -3.68 19.75
C PHE A 268 -1.89 -4.24 21.17
N LEU A 269 -0.83 -5.02 21.39
CA LEU A 269 -0.47 -5.51 22.73
C LEU A 269 -0.14 -4.37 23.69
N CYS A 270 0.61 -3.36 23.23
CA CYS A 270 0.93 -2.19 24.06
C CYS A 270 -0.33 -1.44 24.49
N GLU A 271 -1.25 -1.19 23.55
CA GLU A 271 -2.53 -0.53 23.81
C GLU A 271 -3.39 -1.34 24.79
N ARG A 272 -3.51 -2.65 24.56
CA ARG A 272 -4.30 -3.55 25.40
C ARG A 272 -3.77 -3.66 26.83
N GLU A 273 -2.46 -3.68 26.99
CA GLU A 273 -1.80 -3.91 28.28
C GLU A 273 -1.41 -2.62 29.00
N GLY A 274 -1.51 -1.47 28.34
CA GLY A 274 -1.15 -0.16 28.90
C GLY A 274 0.33 -0.03 29.26
N ARG A 275 1.20 -0.78 28.58
CA ARG A 275 2.66 -0.77 28.78
C ARG A 275 3.39 -1.03 27.47
N ASP A 276 4.68 -0.72 27.45
CA ASP A 276 5.52 -1.10 26.31
C ASP A 276 5.79 -2.63 26.30
N VAL A 277 5.69 -3.23 25.13
CA VAL A 277 5.83 -4.68 24.89
C VAL A 277 7.01 -4.87 23.93
N GLY A 278 7.97 -5.71 24.32
CA GLY A 278 9.16 -5.99 23.51
C GLY A 278 8.84 -6.78 22.25
N LEU A 279 9.73 -6.71 21.25
CA LEU A 279 9.59 -7.49 20.00
C LEU A 279 9.54 -9.01 20.23
N GLU A 280 10.35 -9.53 21.15
CA GLU A 280 10.36 -10.96 21.48
C GLU A 280 9.04 -11.42 22.11
N GLU A 281 8.50 -10.63 23.03
CA GLU A 281 7.22 -10.91 23.68
C GLU A 281 6.07 -10.87 22.66
N ALA A 282 6.05 -9.83 21.82
CA ALA A 282 5.09 -9.74 20.73
C ALA A 282 5.18 -10.94 19.78
N LEU A 283 6.40 -11.40 19.46
CA LEU A 283 6.62 -12.53 18.56
C LEU A 283 6.06 -13.84 19.12
N GLN A 284 6.21 -14.07 20.43
CA GLN A 284 5.70 -15.26 21.10
C GLN A 284 4.17 -15.38 21.03
N SER A 285 3.44 -14.26 21.07
CA SER A 285 1.99 -14.24 20.86
C SER A 285 1.63 -14.23 19.36
N TYR A 286 2.35 -13.49 18.53
CA TYR A 286 2.08 -13.37 17.09
C TYR A 286 2.09 -14.72 16.36
N ILE A 287 3.05 -15.61 16.66
CA ILE A 287 3.20 -16.89 15.97
C ILE A 287 1.94 -17.77 16.10
N PRO A 288 1.46 -18.13 17.30
CA PRO A 288 0.26 -18.96 17.44
C PRO A 288 -1.03 -18.23 17.06
N ASP A 289 -1.14 -16.93 17.37
CA ASP A 289 -2.41 -16.20 17.27
C ASP A 289 -2.69 -15.72 15.84
N ILE A 290 -1.65 -15.38 15.07
CA ILE A 290 -1.78 -14.75 13.76
C ILE A 290 -1.10 -15.56 12.66
N LEU A 291 0.19 -15.90 12.80
CA LEU A 291 0.93 -16.53 11.69
C LEU A 291 0.53 -17.99 11.42
N ALA A 292 0.31 -18.79 12.47
CA ALA A 292 -0.01 -20.20 12.32
C ALA A 292 -1.36 -20.44 11.61
N PRO A 293 -2.45 -19.69 11.90
CA PRO A 293 -3.73 -19.81 11.19
C PRO A 293 -3.71 -19.37 9.73
N VAL A 294 -2.76 -18.52 9.31
CA VAL A 294 -2.72 -17.97 7.94
C VAL A 294 -2.54 -19.08 6.91
N ARG A 295 -3.33 -19.01 5.82
CA ARG A 295 -3.17 -19.86 4.64
C ARG A 295 -2.00 -19.36 3.79
N SER A 296 -1.28 -20.27 3.15
CA SER A 296 -0.16 -19.88 2.29
C SER A 296 -0.65 -19.02 1.11
N GLU A 297 -0.03 -17.85 0.92
CA GLU A 297 -0.34 -16.93 -0.18
C GLU A 297 0.45 -17.26 -1.47
N GLN A 298 1.23 -18.35 -1.47
CA GLN A 298 1.88 -18.83 -2.69
C GLN A 298 0.85 -19.47 -3.63
N VAL A 299 0.44 -18.73 -4.66
CA VAL A 299 -0.24 -19.32 -5.81
C VAL A 299 0.81 -20.00 -6.68
N ARG A 300 0.79 -21.34 -6.73
CA ARG A 300 1.39 -22.05 -7.86
C ARG A 300 0.53 -21.74 -9.09
N LEU A 301 1.01 -20.82 -9.92
CA LEU A 301 0.50 -20.69 -11.28
C LEU A 301 0.65 -22.06 -11.95
N PRO A 302 -0.35 -22.57 -12.70
CA PRO A 302 -0.11 -23.72 -13.57
C PRO A 302 1.04 -23.37 -14.51
N GLU A 303 1.89 -24.36 -14.81
CA GLU A 303 3.04 -24.17 -15.70
C GLU A 303 2.60 -23.43 -16.98
N PRO A 304 3.38 -22.45 -17.46
CA PRO A 304 3.05 -21.68 -18.64
C PRO A 304 2.76 -22.66 -19.77
N THR A 305 1.50 -22.74 -20.17
CA THR A 305 1.07 -23.65 -21.22
C THR A 305 1.55 -23.08 -22.54
N GLY A 306 2.72 -23.55 -22.98
CA GLY A 306 3.22 -23.45 -24.35
C GLY A 306 3.66 -22.06 -24.79
N GLU A 307 4.96 -21.91 -25.00
CA GLU A 307 5.55 -20.88 -25.85
C GLU A 307 4.81 -20.83 -27.21
N LEU A 308 4.05 -19.77 -27.45
CA LEU A 308 3.61 -19.41 -28.79
C LEU A 308 4.83 -18.87 -29.54
N PHE A 309 5.53 -19.78 -30.22
CA PHE A 309 6.51 -19.43 -31.24
C PHE A 309 5.78 -18.64 -32.34
N LEU A 310 6.02 -17.33 -32.38
CA LEU A 310 5.68 -16.49 -33.53
C LEU A 310 6.59 -16.94 -34.70
N PRO A 311 6.04 -17.37 -35.85
CA PRO A 311 6.88 -17.71 -36.99
C PRO A 311 7.53 -16.45 -37.55
N GLU A 312 8.82 -16.54 -37.85
CA GLU A 312 9.60 -15.48 -38.50
C GLU A 312 8.93 -15.06 -39.81
N LEU A 313 8.60 -13.78 -39.93
CA LEU A 313 8.16 -13.18 -41.19
C LEU A 313 9.38 -13.05 -42.11
N GLY A 314 9.46 -13.93 -43.10
CA GLY A 314 10.31 -13.77 -44.29
C GLY A 314 9.67 -12.90 -45.35
#